data_AF-A0A2P1PPK4-F1
#
_entry.id   AF-A0A2P1PPK4-F1
#
_cell.length_a   1.000
_cell.length_b   1.000
_cell.length_c   1.000
_cell.angle_alpha   90.00
_cell.angle_beta   90.00
_cell.angle_gamma   90.00
#
_symmetry.space_group_name_H-M   'P 1'
#
loop_
_entity.id
_entity.type
_entity.pdbx_description
1 polymer ?
#
loop_
_entity_poly.entity_id
_entity_poly.type
_entity_poly.pdbx_seq_one_letter_code
_entity_poly.pdbx_strand_id
1 'polypeptide(L)'
;MHSSGQPGVYSAYPTIRGRLPLNSDVRPREMAIEYDVAISFAGEDRSYAEALADFLANEFGLAVFYDDFEQARLFGTFLLEKLVAIYRDKSQYCVVLVSQHYKDKRYTRHEWRSAQERAFREPDKDYLLPVRLDDTELPGLFETISYIDGTKTAARTVARLVYEKVGDFSKISARVRLADQKYREGLVADALEIVRDKQVDHNIDALRVRADCYGYLGDNVNALAALNAILAQRPRDFLSHFLAGIFSFRAGDFAASVRHYETADAISPGHPTIKSDLPLALAKLAGRDDA
;
A
#
# COMPACT_ATOMS: atom_id res chain seq x y z
N MET A 1 -7.71 36.07 41.04
CA MET A 1 -7.58 35.72 39.61
C MET A 1 -6.11 35.74 39.25
N HIS A 2 -5.68 34.82 38.39
CA HIS A 2 -4.31 34.57 37.90
C HIS A 2 -3.44 33.58 38.69
N SER A 3 -3.54 32.35 38.18
CA SER A 3 -2.54 31.29 38.04
C SER A 3 -1.07 31.71 38.07
N SER A 4 -0.23 30.92 38.73
CA SER A 4 0.87 30.21 38.06
C SER A 4 1.57 29.29 39.06
N GLY A 5 1.50 27.99 38.76
CA GLY A 5 2.31 26.98 39.41
C GLY A 5 3.62 26.73 38.65
N GLN A 6 4.56 26.14 39.39
CA GLN A 6 5.71 25.26 39.10
C GLN A 6 6.69 25.51 40.27
N PRO A 7 7.52 24.56 40.77
CA PRO A 7 8.02 23.33 40.12
C PRO A 7 8.14 22.08 41.04
N GLY A 8 8.67 20.96 40.54
CA GLY A 8 9.15 19.80 41.31
C GLY A 8 8.73 18.48 40.65
N VAL A 9 9.52 17.84 39.77
CA VAL A 9 10.79 17.11 39.93
C VAL A 9 10.80 16.04 41.04
N TYR A 10 11.09 14.79 40.62
CA TYR A 10 11.41 13.56 41.38
C TYR A 10 10.25 12.95 42.18
N SER A 11 10.08 11.65 42.36
CA SER A 11 10.74 10.40 41.95
C SER A 11 9.91 9.28 42.60
N ALA A 12 10.06 8.05 42.09
CA ALA A 12 9.87 6.78 42.79
C ALA A 12 8.44 6.26 43.07
N TYR A 13 8.16 5.11 42.46
CA TYR A 13 7.11 4.17 42.84
C TYR A 13 7.33 3.61 44.26
N PRO A 14 6.24 3.27 44.98
CA PRO A 14 6.17 1.97 45.66
C PRO A 14 4.85 1.21 45.46
N THR A 15 4.98 -0.10 45.65
CA THR A 15 4.08 -1.22 45.34
C THR A 15 2.89 -1.44 46.30
N ILE A 16 1.75 -1.81 45.70
CA ILE A 16 0.68 -2.80 46.03
C ILE A 16 0.36 -3.16 47.50
N ARG A 17 -0.91 -2.90 47.92
CA ARG A 17 -1.85 -3.87 48.55
C ARG A 17 -3.32 -3.36 48.47
N GLY A 18 -4.23 -4.23 48.01
CA GLY A 18 -5.62 -3.95 47.54
C GLY A 18 -6.69 -3.65 48.61
N ARG A 19 -7.93 -3.27 48.24
CA ARG A 19 -8.99 -4.12 47.64
C ARG A 19 -10.05 -3.28 46.87
N LEU A 20 -10.64 -3.89 45.82
CA LEU A 20 -11.64 -3.39 44.82
C LEU A 20 -12.98 -2.86 45.39
N PRO A 21 -13.72 -2.03 44.61
CA PRO A 21 -14.88 -2.58 43.88
C PRO A 21 -15.07 -2.10 42.40
N LEU A 22 -15.46 -3.09 41.58
CA LEU A 22 -16.42 -3.17 40.46
C LEU A 22 -16.65 -2.02 39.44
N ASN A 23 -16.46 -2.43 38.17
CA ASN A 23 -16.97 -1.90 36.87
C ASN A 23 -16.47 -0.51 36.44
N SER A 24 -16.14 -0.24 35.17
CA SER A 24 -16.17 -1.02 33.92
C SER A 24 -15.42 -0.18 32.89
N ASP A 25 -14.15 -0.47 32.62
CA ASP A 25 -13.44 0.07 31.46
C ASP A 25 -12.62 -1.05 30.84
N VAL A 26 -13.33 -2.02 30.27
CA VAL A 26 -12.74 -2.87 29.23
C VAL A 26 -12.63 -1.97 28.00
N ARG A 27 -11.49 -1.32 27.80
CA ARG A 27 -11.17 -0.79 26.48
C ARG A 27 -11.17 -1.98 25.50
N PRO A 28 -11.91 -1.93 24.38
CA PRO A 28 -11.84 -3.00 23.39
C PRO A 28 -10.39 -3.17 22.93
N ARG A 29 -9.91 -4.41 22.87
CA ARG A 29 -8.68 -4.72 22.13
C ARG A 29 -8.88 -4.24 20.69
N GLU A 30 -8.06 -3.31 20.21
CA GLU A 30 -7.93 -3.06 18.77
C GLU A 30 -7.57 -4.41 18.12
N MET A 31 -8.48 -4.96 17.33
CA MET A 31 -8.22 -6.16 16.54
C MET A 31 -7.37 -5.74 15.34
N ALA A 32 -6.13 -6.21 15.28
CA ALA A 32 -5.21 -5.89 14.19
C ALA A 32 -5.75 -6.45 12.86
N ILE A 33 -5.79 -5.61 11.82
CA ILE A 33 -6.01 -6.04 10.43
C ILE A 33 -4.79 -6.89 10.03
N GLU A 34 -5.04 -8.10 9.51
CA GLU A 34 -4.00 -9.06 9.10
C GLU A 34 -3.84 -9.10 7.57
N TYR A 35 -4.86 -8.70 6.82
CA TYR A 35 -4.90 -8.76 5.36
C TYR A 35 -5.42 -7.45 4.76
N ASP A 36 -4.81 -7.05 3.64
CA ASP A 36 -5.30 -5.94 2.82
C ASP A 36 -6.59 -6.34 2.10
N VAL A 37 -6.63 -7.58 1.59
CA VAL A 37 -7.75 -8.11 0.82
C VAL A 37 -8.02 -9.56 1.19
N ALA A 38 -9.28 -9.89 1.44
CA ALA A 38 -9.75 -11.27 1.45
C ALA A 38 -10.53 -11.59 0.18
N ILE A 39 -10.35 -12.79 -0.37
CA ILE A 39 -11.12 -13.26 -1.52
C ILE A 39 -12.14 -14.29 -1.04
N SER A 40 -13.42 -14.05 -1.36
CA SER A 40 -14.54 -14.93 -1.05
C SER A 40 -15.09 -15.51 -2.35
N PHE A 41 -14.99 -16.83 -2.51
CA PHE A 41 -15.36 -17.53 -3.74
C PHE A 41 -15.94 -18.92 -3.44
N ALA A 42 -16.64 -19.53 -4.41
CA ALA A 42 -16.99 -20.94 -4.37
C ALA A 42 -15.86 -21.77 -4.98
N GLY A 43 -15.65 -23.01 -4.53
CA GLY A 43 -14.55 -23.86 -5.01
C GLY A 43 -14.52 -24.04 -6.54
N GLU A 44 -15.67 -23.99 -7.20
CA GLU A 44 -15.80 -24.02 -8.66
C GLU A 44 -15.17 -22.81 -9.37
N ASP A 45 -15.10 -21.66 -8.70
CA ASP A 45 -14.55 -20.41 -9.24
C ASP A 45 -13.05 -20.26 -8.98
N ARG A 46 -12.39 -21.33 -8.53
CA ARG A 46 -10.99 -21.35 -8.09
C ARG A 46 -10.03 -20.77 -9.12
N SER A 47 -10.20 -21.11 -10.39
CA SER A 47 -9.28 -20.64 -11.45
C SER A 47 -9.21 -19.12 -11.51
N TYR A 48 -10.34 -18.44 -11.35
CA TYR A 48 -10.40 -16.99 -11.30
C TYR A 48 -9.84 -16.45 -9.98
N ALA A 49 -10.20 -17.08 -8.86
CA ALA A 49 -9.74 -16.67 -7.53
C ALA A 49 -8.22 -16.78 -7.36
N GLU A 50 -7.62 -17.86 -7.85
CA GLU A 50 -6.18 -18.12 -7.80
C GLU A 50 -5.41 -17.09 -8.65
N ALA A 51 -5.86 -16.85 -9.89
CA ALA A 51 -5.26 -15.82 -10.74
C ALA A 51 -5.36 -14.43 -10.09
N LEU A 52 -6.51 -14.08 -9.50
CA LEU A 52 -6.69 -12.82 -8.79
C LEU A 52 -5.76 -12.72 -7.57
N ALA A 53 -5.65 -13.77 -6.77
CA ALA A 53 -4.78 -13.81 -5.60
C ALA A 53 -3.30 -13.65 -5.98
N ASP A 54 -2.86 -14.33 -7.04
CA ASP A 54 -1.50 -14.27 -7.57
C ASP A 54 -1.13 -12.84 -7.99
N PHE A 55 -1.98 -12.17 -8.77
CA PHE A 55 -1.73 -10.77 -9.15
C PHE A 55 -1.71 -9.84 -7.94
N LEU A 56 -2.67 -9.96 -7.01
CA LEU A 56 -2.72 -9.10 -5.83
C LEU A 56 -1.50 -9.28 -4.92
N ALA A 57 -1.04 -10.52 -4.70
CA ALA A 57 0.08 -10.81 -3.83
C ALA A 57 1.44 -10.57 -4.51
N ASN A 58 1.64 -11.11 -5.71
CA ASN A 58 2.95 -11.19 -6.36
C ASN A 58 3.23 -10.04 -7.32
N GLU A 59 2.21 -9.47 -7.98
CA GLU A 59 2.37 -8.29 -8.84
C GLU A 59 2.21 -6.99 -8.04
N PHE A 60 1.24 -6.93 -7.13
CA PHE A 60 0.90 -5.71 -6.38
C PHE A 60 1.38 -5.68 -4.92
N GLY A 61 1.91 -6.79 -4.40
CA GLY A 61 2.53 -6.84 -3.07
C GLY A 61 1.56 -6.76 -1.89
N LEU A 62 0.26 -7.06 -2.08
CA LEU A 62 -0.74 -6.99 -1.03
C LEU A 62 -0.74 -8.24 -0.15
N ALA A 63 -1.07 -8.08 1.14
CA ALA A 63 -1.36 -9.16 2.05
C ALA A 63 -2.75 -9.73 1.74
N VAL A 64 -2.80 -10.86 1.02
CA VAL A 64 -4.05 -11.47 0.55
C VAL A 64 -4.44 -12.68 1.39
N PHE A 65 -5.68 -12.72 1.88
CA PHE A 65 -6.30 -13.95 2.37
C PHE A 65 -6.96 -14.70 1.22
N TYR A 66 -6.37 -15.84 0.89
CA TYR A 66 -6.88 -16.82 -0.06
C TYR A 66 -6.86 -18.18 0.64
N ASP A 67 -8.03 -18.72 0.97
CA ASP A 67 -8.14 -20.06 1.56
C ASP A 67 -9.14 -20.89 0.75
N ASP A 68 -8.69 -22.10 0.46
CA ASP A 68 -9.41 -23.09 -0.30
C ASP A 68 -10.36 -23.86 0.61
N PHE A 69 -11.66 -23.60 0.48
CA PHE A 69 -12.69 -24.37 1.18
C PHE A 69 -13.08 -25.64 0.41
N GLU A 70 -12.14 -26.56 0.25
CA GLU A 70 -12.45 -27.96 -0.07
C GLU A 70 -13.05 -28.64 1.18
N GLN A 71 -14.14 -29.40 0.97
CA GLN A 71 -14.92 -30.05 2.01
C GLN A 71 -14.10 -30.96 2.95
N ALA A 72 -12.90 -31.39 2.53
CA ALA A 72 -12.00 -32.25 3.30
C ALA A 72 -11.42 -31.61 4.58
N ARG A 73 -11.37 -30.27 4.69
CA ARG A 73 -10.88 -29.58 5.91
C ARG A 73 -11.95 -29.34 6.99
N LEU A 74 -13.22 -29.67 6.72
CA LEU A 74 -14.35 -29.43 7.64
C LEU A 74 -14.58 -30.56 8.66
N PHE A 75 -13.64 -31.49 8.81
CA PHE A 75 -13.73 -32.50 9.86
C PHE A 75 -13.09 -31.98 11.17
N GLY A 76 -13.92 -31.53 12.11
CA GLY A 76 -13.48 -31.05 13.42
C GLY A 76 -13.41 -29.52 13.53
N THR A 77 -14.59 -28.89 13.57
CA THR A 77 -14.93 -27.53 14.06
C THR A 77 -13.80 -26.67 14.62
N PHE A 78 -13.53 -25.53 13.96
CA PHE A 78 -12.98 -24.23 14.45
C PHE A 78 -12.66 -23.27 13.27
N LEU A 79 -12.78 -23.75 12.02
CA LEU A 79 -12.46 -22.99 10.81
C LEU A 79 -13.51 -21.90 10.47
N LEU A 80 -14.77 -22.14 10.82
CA LEU A 80 -15.89 -21.26 10.50
C LEU A 80 -15.81 -19.92 11.26
N GLU A 81 -15.51 -19.95 12.56
CA GLU A 81 -15.31 -18.76 13.38
C GLU A 81 -14.08 -17.95 12.92
N LYS A 82 -13.02 -18.63 12.49
CA LYS A 82 -11.83 -18.00 11.93
C LYS A 82 -12.15 -17.26 10.63
N LEU A 83 -12.95 -17.85 9.73
CA LEU A 83 -13.37 -17.15 8.52
C LEU A 83 -14.21 -15.93 8.83
N VAL A 84 -15.17 -16.05 9.74
CA VAL A 84 -15.99 -14.92 10.16
C VAL A 84 -15.09 -13.83 10.71
N ALA A 85 -14.10 -14.14 11.56
CA ALA A 85 -13.15 -13.13 12.05
C ALA A 85 -12.28 -12.53 10.92
N ILE A 86 -11.90 -13.31 9.91
CA ILE A 86 -11.05 -12.82 8.81
C ILE A 86 -11.82 -11.84 7.91
N TYR A 87 -13.00 -12.25 7.43
CA TYR A 87 -13.84 -11.36 6.65
C TYR A 87 -14.35 -10.22 7.51
N ARG A 88 -14.86 -10.49 8.72
CA ARG A 88 -15.44 -9.44 9.55
C ARG A 88 -14.39 -8.48 10.05
N ASP A 89 -13.25 -8.91 10.59
CA ASP A 89 -12.43 -8.06 11.47
C ASP A 89 -10.97 -7.93 11.04
N LYS A 90 -10.43 -8.89 10.27
CA LYS A 90 -8.99 -8.94 9.94
C LYS A 90 -8.64 -8.59 8.50
N SER A 91 -9.61 -8.17 7.68
CA SER A 91 -9.38 -7.77 6.28
C SER A 91 -9.87 -6.35 6.02
N GLN A 92 -9.07 -5.55 5.32
CA GLN A 92 -9.45 -4.16 4.97
C GLN A 92 -10.53 -4.13 3.88
N TYR A 93 -10.42 -4.99 2.87
CA TYR A 93 -11.41 -5.19 1.81
C TYR A 93 -11.74 -6.68 1.64
N CYS A 94 -12.93 -6.96 1.11
CA CYS A 94 -13.35 -8.31 0.74
C CYS A 94 -13.86 -8.32 -0.70
N VAL A 95 -13.13 -9.01 -1.58
CA VAL A 95 -13.57 -9.29 -2.95
C VAL A 95 -14.48 -10.50 -2.92
N VAL A 96 -15.66 -10.36 -3.50
CA VAL A 96 -16.66 -11.43 -3.54
C VAL A 96 -16.86 -11.86 -4.98
N LEU A 97 -16.44 -13.08 -5.31
CA LEU A 97 -16.69 -13.68 -6.61
C LEU A 97 -18.11 -14.24 -6.62
N VAL A 98 -19.00 -13.54 -7.31
CA VAL A 98 -20.42 -13.87 -7.39
C VAL A 98 -20.65 -14.80 -8.57
N SER A 99 -21.11 -15.99 -8.27
CA SER A 99 -21.52 -17.03 -9.22
C SER A 99 -22.74 -17.77 -8.69
N GLN A 100 -23.34 -18.62 -9.53
CA GLN A 100 -24.42 -19.51 -9.13
C GLN A 100 -23.95 -20.48 -8.04
N HIS A 101 -22.72 -20.99 -8.17
CA HIS A 101 -22.06 -21.84 -7.17
C HIS A 101 -21.91 -21.13 -5.82
N TYR A 102 -21.56 -19.84 -5.85
CA TYR A 102 -21.46 -19.00 -4.65
C TYR A 102 -22.82 -18.83 -3.96
N LYS A 103 -23.87 -18.58 -4.76
CA LYS A 103 -25.23 -18.45 -4.26
C LYS A 103 -25.73 -19.74 -3.60
N ASP A 104 -25.49 -20.88 -4.22
CA ASP A 104 -26.04 -22.14 -3.71
C ASP A 104 -25.32 -22.63 -2.44
N LYS A 105 -23.99 -22.45 -2.38
CA LYS A 105 -23.16 -23.00 -1.30
C LYS A 105 -22.83 -22.03 -0.17
N ARG A 106 -22.76 -20.73 -0.44
CA ARG A 106 -22.24 -19.74 0.51
C ARG A 106 -23.27 -18.70 0.93
N TYR A 107 -24.10 -18.22 -0.01
CA TYR A 107 -25.16 -17.24 0.28
C TYR A 107 -26.25 -17.81 1.22
N THR A 108 -26.53 -19.11 1.13
CA THR A 108 -27.52 -19.83 1.95
C THR A 108 -27.05 -20.11 3.39
N ARG A 109 -25.75 -19.98 3.69
CA ARG A 109 -25.22 -20.16 5.05
C ARG A 109 -25.53 -18.92 5.89
N HIS A 110 -26.01 -19.12 7.11
CA HIS A 110 -26.35 -18.06 8.07
C HIS A 110 -25.21 -17.03 8.31
N GLU A 111 -23.97 -17.39 8.00
CA GLU A 111 -22.76 -16.56 8.10
C GLU A 111 -22.71 -15.37 7.12
N TRP A 112 -23.31 -15.47 5.93
CA TRP A 112 -23.34 -14.37 4.94
C TRP A 112 -24.17 -13.17 5.46
N ARG A 113 -25.15 -13.42 6.33
CA ARG A 113 -25.88 -12.35 7.03
C ARG A 113 -24.96 -11.52 7.93
N SER A 114 -23.93 -12.09 8.54
CA SER A 114 -23.01 -11.33 9.41
C SER A 114 -22.02 -10.44 8.65
N ALA A 115 -21.56 -10.88 7.47
CA ALA A 115 -20.74 -10.05 6.58
C ALA A 115 -21.58 -8.92 5.95
N GLN A 116 -22.83 -9.22 5.56
CA GLN A 116 -23.81 -8.20 5.18
C GLN A 116 -24.09 -7.23 6.34
N GLU A 117 -24.29 -7.71 7.57
CA GLU A 117 -24.52 -6.85 8.74
C GLU A 117 -23.38 -5.85 8.98
N ARG A 118 -22.11 -6.19 8.68
CA ARG A 118 -21.00 -5.21 8.73
C ARG A 118 -21.08 -4.20 7.58
N ALA A 119 -21.32 -4.65 6.35
CA ALA A 119 -21.50 -3.75 5.20
C ALA A 119 -22.73 -2.82 5.35
N PHE A 120 -23.79 -3.29 6.02
CA PHE A 120 -24.98 -2.50 6.35
C PHE A 120 -24.80 -1.61 7.59
N ARG A 121 -23.93 -1.97 8.55
CA ARG A 121 -23.61 -1.14 9.73
C ARG A 121 -22.59 -0.06 9.43
N GLU A 122 -21.72 -0.26 8.44
CA GLU A 122 -20.69 0.68 8.00
C GLU A 122 -20.77 0.96 6.48
N PRO A 123 -21.90 1.48 5.96
CA PRO A 123 -22.13 1.69 4.53
C PRO A 123 -21.13 2.66 3.88
N ASP A 124 -20.45 3.50 4.68
CA ASP A 124 -19.48 4.49 4.20
C ASP A 124 -18.08 3.91 3.95
N LYS A 125 -17.82 2.66 4.34
CA LYS A 125 -16.57 1.97 4.01
C LYS A 125 -16.89 1.00 2.88
N ASP A 126 -16.38 1.28 1.69
CA ASP A 126 -16.46 0.45 0.46
C ASP A 126 -15.79 -0.94 0.63
N TYR A 127 -16.16 -1.68 1.66
CA TYR A 127 -15.47 -2.88 2.14
C TYR A 127 -15.74 -4.09 1.23
N LEU A 128 -16.95 -4.23 0.69
CA LEU A 128 -17.31 -5.29 -0.25
C LEU A 128 -17.03 -4.84 -1.70
N LEU A 129 -16.28 -5.67 -2.43
CA LEU A 129 -15.93 -5.46 -3.84
C LEU A 129 -16.49 -6.62 -4.68
N PRO A 130 -17.73 -6.54 -5.18
CA PRO A 130 -18.35 -7.63 -5.91
C PRO A 130 -17.79 -7.78 -7.33
N VAL A 131 -17.48 -9.02 -7.72
CA VAL A 131 -17.06 -9.39 -9.08
C VAL A 131 -17.97 -10.51 -9.57
N ARG A 132 -18.79 -10.23 -10.60
CA ARG A 132 -19.80 -11.17 -11.12
C ARG A 132 -19.18 -12.06 -12.21
N LEU A 133 -19.19 -13.37 -11.99
CA LEU A 133 -18.59 -14.38 -12.87
C LEU A 133 -19.60 -15.07 -13.80
N ASP A 134 -20.89 -14.85 -13.60
CA ASP A 134 -21.97 -15.33 -14.46
C ASP A 134 -23.20 -14.40 -14.34
N ASP A 135 -24.39 -14.82 -14.77
CA ASP A 135 -25.58 -13.98 -14.67
C ASP A 135 -26.32 -14.00 -13.32
N THR A 136 -25.67 -14.52 -12.28
CA THR A 136 -26.29 -14.71 -10.97
C THR A 136 -26.56 -13.38 -10.26
N GLU A 137 -27.80 -13.23 -9.81
CA GLU A 137 -28.20 -12.17 -8.91
C GLU A 137 -28.15 -12.62 -7.45
N LEU A 138 -27.52 -11.79 -6.62
CA LEU A 138 -27.57 -11.86 -5.16
C LEU A 138 -28.52 -10.76 -4.65
N PRO A 139 -29.76 -11.10 -4.27
CA PRO A 139 -30.74 -10.14 -3.79
C PRO A 139 -30.18 -9.28 -2.65
N GLY A 140 -30.40 -7.97 -2.70
CA GLY A 140 -29.95 -7.02 -1.68
C GLY A 140 -28.48 -6.58 -1.74
N LEU A 141 -27.58 -7.27 -2.46
CA LEU A 141 -26.17 -6.86 -2.59
C LEU A 141 -25.97 -5.82 -3.70
N PHE A 142 -26.61 -6.02 -4.86
CA PHE A 142 -26.41 -5.19 -6.05
C PHE A 142 -27.33 -3.95 -6.11
N GLU A 143 -28.31 -3.84 -5.20
CA GLU A 143 -29.20 -2.68 -5.12
C GLU A 143 -28.48 -1.43 -4.56
N THR A 144 -27.37 -1.64 -3.83
CA THR A 144 -26.67 -0.58 -3.08
C THR A 144 -25.17 -0.52 -3.35
N ILE A 145 -24.58 -1.48 -4.08
CA ILE A 145 -23.13 -1.59 -4.29
C ILE A 145 -22.83 -1.81 -5.79
N SER A 146 -21.91 -1.01 -6.34
CA SER A 146 -21.39 -1.19 -7.70
C SER A 146 -20.54 -2.46 -7.81
N TYR A 147 -20.64 -3.18 -8.92
CA TYR A 147 -19.90 -4.42 -9.17
C TYR A 147 -19.04 -4.35 -10.43
N ILE A 148 -18.06 -5.25 -10.53
CA ILE A 148 -17.29 -5.50 -11.76
C ILE A 148 -17.84 -6.74 -12.44
N ASP A 149 -18.03 -6.67 -13.76
CA ASP A 149 -18.37 -7.83 -14.58
C ASP A 149 -17.09 -8.63 -14.92
N GLY A 150 -16.86 -9.72 -14.20
CA GLY A 150 -15.74 -10.64 -14.37
C GLY A 150 -15.86 -11.55 -15.60
N THR A 151 -17.04 -11.65 -16.22
CA THR A 151 -17.19 -12.35 -17.51
C THR A 151 -16.53 -11.59 -18.66
N LYS A 152 -16.39 -10.27 -18.50
CA LYS A 152 -15.78 -9.36 -19.48
C LYS A 152 -14.43 -8.81 -19.06
N THR A 153 -14.05 -8.99 -17.79
CA THR A 153 -12.87 -8.38 -17.19
C THR A 153 -11.91 -9.47 -16.71
N ALA A 154 -10.68 -9.46 -17.22
CA ALA A 154 -9.67 -10.41 -16.78
C ALA A 154 -9.27 -10.20 -15.30
N ALA A 155 -8.91 -11.28 -14.60
CA ALA A 155 -8.51 -11.26 -13.19
C ALA A 155 -7.40 -10.24 -12.89
N ARG A 156 -6.43 -10.06 -13.79
CA ARG A 156 -5.38 -9.03 -13.66
C ARG A 156 -5.92 -7.60 -13.62
N THR A 157 -6.91 -7.31 -14.47
CA THR A 157 -7.56 -6.00 -14.51
C THR A 157 -8.35 -5.76 -13.23
N VAL A 158 -9.03 -6.79 -12.72
CA VAL A 158 -9.70 -6.72 -11.42
C VAL A 158 -8.70 -6.52 -10.28
N ALA A 159 -7.57 -7.22 -10.29
CA ALA A 159 -6.51 -7.07 -9.30
C ALA A 159 -5.99 -5.62 -9.24
N ARG A 160 -5.77 -4.99 -10.40
CA ARG A 160 -5.39 -3.56 -10.47
C ARG A 160 -6.45 -2.65 -9.82
N LEU A 161 -7.73 -2.85 -10.13
CA LEU A 161 -8.82 -2.04 -9.56
C LEU A 161 -8.93 -2.21 -8.04
N VAL A 162 -8.75 -3.44 -7.55
CA VAL A 162 -8.72 -3.72 -6.11
C VAL A 162 -7.50 -3.07 -5.46
N TYR A 163 -6.31 -3.16 -6.07
CA TYR A 163 -5.11 -2.48 -5.60
C TYR A 163 -5.29 -0.96 -5.53
N GLU A 164 -5.91 -0.35 -6.54
CA GLU A 164 -6.26 1.08 -6.54
C GLU A 164 -7.19 1.45 -5.37
N LYS A 165 -8.14 0.56 -5.04
CA LYS A 165 -9.07 0.73 -3.91
C LYS A 165 -8.36 0.59 -2.56
N VAL A 166 -7.52 -0.45 -2.41
CA VAL A 166 -6.73 -0.74 -1.20
C VAL A 166 -5.76 0.38 -0.89
N GLY A 167 -5.05 0.87 -1.92
CA GLY A 167 -4.09 1.96 -1.79
C GLY A 167 -4.72 3.33 -1.60
N ASP A 168 -6.06 3.46 -1.56
CA ASP A 168 -6.76 4.76 -1.55
C ASP A 168 -6.14 5.72 -2.58
N PHE A 169 -5.92 5.22 -3.80
CA PHE A 169 -5.13 5.91 -4.83
C PHE A 169 -5.67 7.30 -5.13
N SER A 170 -6.96 7.55 -4.91
CA SER A 170 -7.57 8.88 -5.04
C SER A 170 -7.02 9.89 -4.02
N LYS A 171 -6.88 9.49 -2.74
CA LYS A 171 -6.32 10.33 -1.68
C LYS A 171 -4.81 10.38 -1.74
N ILE A 172 -4.12 9.27 -2.04
CA ILE A 172 -2.67 9.29 -2.27
C ILE A 172 -2.35 10.20 -3.45
N SER A 173 -3.03 10.06 -4.59
CA SER A 173 -2.80 10.94 -5.74
C SER A 173 -3.12 12.40 -5.44
N ALA A 174 -4.16 12.68 -4.63
CA ALA A 174 -4.44 14.03 -4.17
C ALA A 174 -3.34 14.59 -3.26
N ARG A 175 -2.83 13.79 -2.31
CA ARG A 175 -1.68 14.13 -1.46
C ARG A 175 -0.43 14.40 -2.28
N VAL A 176 -0.12 13.53 -3.25
CA VAL A 176 1.05 13.68 -4.12
C VAL A 176 0.94 14.94 -4.99
N ARG A 177 -0.24 15.21 -5.57
CA ARG A 177 -0.48 16.47 -6.31
C ARG A 177 -0.29 17.71 -5.43
N LEU A 178 -0.78 17.66 -4.19
CA LEU A 178 -0.60 18.75 -3.23
C LEU A 178 0.88 18.92 -2.83
N ALA A 179 1.60 17.82 -2.63
CA ALA A 179 3.03 17.85 -2.33
C ALA A 179 3.84 18.43 -3.49
N ASP A 180 3.56 18.00 -4.72
CA ASP A 180 4.18 18.55 -5.94
C ASP A 180 3.89 20.05 -6.11
N GLN A 181 2.64 20.47 -5.87
CA GLN A 181 2.29 21.89 -5.86
C GLN A 181 3.11 22.66 -4.83
N LYS A 182 3.15 22.19 -3.57
CA LYS A 182 3.92 22.83 -2.50
C LYS A 182 5.41 22.89 -2.80
N TYR A 183 5.97 21.83 -3.41
CA TYR A 183 7.36 21.82 -3.86
C TYR A 183 7.61 22.91 -4.91
N ARG A 184 6.74 23.03 -5.92
CA ARG A 184 6.82 24.07 -6.96
C ARG A 184 6.64 25.49 -6.41
N GLU A 185 5.91 25.65 -5.31
CA GLU A 185 5.76 26.92 -4.57
C GLU A 185 6.97 27.23 -3.66
N GLY A 186 7.96 26.33 -3.57
CA GLY A 186 9.14 26.47 -2.71
C GLY A 186 8.89 26.08 -1.24
N LEU A 187 7.70 25.57 -0.91
CA LEU A 187 7.32 25.09 0.42
C LEU A 187 7.82 23.64 0.63
N VAL A 188 9.14 23.46 0.53
CA VAL A 188 9.77 22.13 0.45
C VAL A 188 9.57 21.29 1.72
N ALA A 189 9.57 21.90 2.90
CA ALA A 189 9.34 21.19 4.16
C ALA A 189 7.92 20.60 4.24
N ASP A 190 6.90 21.39 3.88
CA ASP A 190 5.51 20.95 3.83
C ASP A 190 5.30 19.85 2.79
N ALA A 191 5.90 20.01 1.61
CA ALA A 191 5.84 19.01 0.55
C ALA A 191 6.42 17.68 1.05
N LEU A 192 7.59 17.72 1.70
CA LEU A 192 8.25 16.55 2.26
C LEU A 192 7.41 15.89 3.36
N GLU A 193 6.79 16.66 4.26
CA GLU A 193 5.92 16.12 5.30
C GLU A 193 4.78 15.27 4.71
N ILE A 194 4.19 15.70 3.59
CA ILE A 194 3.11 14.99 2.93
C ILE A 194 3.55 13.63 2.35
N VAL A 195 4.76 13.57 1.78
CA VAL A 195 5.28 12.38 1.06
C VAL A 195 6.31 11.56 1.86
N ARG A 196 6.58 11.92 3.11
CA ARG A 196 7.50 11.16 3.99
C ARG A 196 6.90 9.85 4.50
N ASP A 197 5.57 9.74 4.48
CA ASP A 197 4.83 8.57 4.93
C ASP A 197 5.22 7.31 4.15
N LYS A 198 5.50 6.20 4.85
CA LYS A 198 5.84 4.92 4.19
C LYS A 198 4.68 4.34 3.37
N GLN A 199 3.44 4.74 3.67
CA GLN A 199 2.28 4.31 2.89
C GLN A 199 2.36 4.74 1.42
N VAL A 200 3.17 5.77 1.09
CA VAL A 200 3.34 6.24 -0.29
C VAL A 200 4.59 5.67 -0.99
N ASP A 201 5.31 4.72 -0.37
CA ASP A 201 6.55 4.14 -0.93
C ASP A 201 6.33 3.29 -2.19
N HIS A 202 5.10 2.85 -2.44
CA HIS A 202 4.73 2.15 -3.67
C HIS A 202 4.34 3.12 -4.80
N ASN A 203 4.19 4.42 -4.51
CA ASN A 203 3.80 5.43 -5.50
C ASN A 203 5.03 6.14 -6.07
N ILE A 204 5.31 5.92 -7.36
CA ILE A 204 6.47 6.48 -8.06
C ILE A 204 6.49 8.01 -8.03
N ASP A 205 5.34 8.68 -8.18
CA ASP A 205 5.28 10.14 -8.19
C ASP A 205 5.51 10.72 -6.78
N ALA A 206 5.05 10.03 -5.74
CA ALA A 206 5.38 10.38 -4.35
C ALA A 206 6.88 10.25 -4.07
N LEU A 207 7.51 9.16 -4.55
CA LEU A 207 8.95 8.95 -4.44
C LEU A 207 9.75 10.01 -5.21
N ARG A 208 9.27 10.45 -6.37
CA ARG A 208 9.90 11.54 -7.15
C ARG A 208 9.87 12.86 -6.40
N VAL A 209 8.69 13.30 -5.97
CA VAL A 209 8.55 14.55 -5.19
C VAL A 209 9.43 14.50 -3.94
N ARG A 210 9.48 13.34 -3.27
CA ARG A 210 10.34 13.12 -2.10
C ARG A 210 11.83 13.22 -2.45
N ALA A 211 12.28 12.60 -3.54
CA ALA A 211 13.66 12.71 -4.00
C ALA A 211 14.03 14.17 -4.32
N ASP A 212 13.13 14.91 -4.99
CA ASP A 212 13.30 16.31 -5.32
C ASP A 212 13.36 17.20 -4.06
N CYS A 213 12.50 16.93 -3.07
CA CYS A 213 12.53 17.61 -1.76
C CYS A 213 13.87 17.38 -1.05
N TYR A 214 14.32 16.14 -0.93
CA TYR A 214 15.60 15.83 -0.28
C TYR A 214 16.78 16.43 -1.04
N GLY A 215 16.77 16.34 -2.38
CA GLY A 215 17.78 16.94 -3.23
C GLY A 215 17.86 18.46 -3.11
N TYR A 216 16.72 19.14 -2.94
CA TYR A 216 16.65 20.58 -2.67
C TYR A 216 17.24 20.93 -1.31
N LEU A 217 16.98 20.10 -0.29
CA LEU A 217 17.52 20.28 1.06
C LEU A 217 19.00 19.89 1.19
N GLY A 218 19.63 19.39 0.11
CA GLY A 218 21.01 18.92 0.10
C GLY A 218 21.21 17.54 0.73
N ASP A 219 20.13 16.85 1.09
CA ASP A 219 20.14 15.51 1.66
C ASP A 219 20.22 14.45 0.55
N ASN A 220 21.41 14.35 -0.06
CA ASN A 220 21.63 13.45 -1.19
C ASN A 220 21.42 11.97 -0.82
N VAL A 221 21.63 11.59 0.45
CA VAL A 221 21.48 10.20 0.91
C VAL A 221 20.01 9.78 0.84
N ASN A 222 19.11 10.59 1.39
CA ASN A 222 17.69 10.28 1.34
C ASN A 222 17.09 10.49 -0.05
N ALA A 223 17.62 11.43 -0.85
CA ALA A 223 17.25 11.56 -2.26
C ALA A 223 17.56 10.27 -3.05
N LEU A 224 18.77 9.73 -2.89
CA LEU A 224 19.18 8.47 -3.53
C LEU A 224 18.36 7.28 -3.03
N ALA A 225 18.01 7.23 -1.74
CA ALA A 225 17.16 6.16 -1.20
C ALA A 225 15.78 6.14 -1.87
N ALA A 226 15.15 7.31 -2.07
CA ALA A 226 13.87 7.41 -2.77
C ALA A 226 13.98 7.00 -4.26
N LEU A 227 15.06 7.40 -4.95
CA LEU A 227 15.30 7.01 -6.34
C LEU A 227 15.57 5.51 -6.48
N ASN A 228 16.31 4.91 -5.56
CA ASN A 228 16.56 3.46 -5.56
C ASN A 228 15.26 2.66 -5.36
N ALA A 229 14.31 3.16 -4.58
CA ALA A 229 12.99 2.56 -4.47
C ALA A 229 12.19 2.61 -5.79
N ILE A 230 12.36 3.67 -6.58
CA ILE A 230 11.80 3.73 -7.95
C ILE A 230 12.50 2.73 -8.86
N LEU A 231 13.83 2.69 -8.85
CA LEU A 231 14.63 1.82 -9.71
C LEU A 231 14.44 0.32 -9.40
N ALA A 232 14.13 -0.03 -8.16
CA ALA A 232 13.74 -1.39 -7.79
C ALA A 232 12.43 -1.82 -8.49
N GLN A 233 11.51 -0.88 -8.75
CA GLN A 233 10.24 -1.14 -9.44
C GLN A 233 10.37 -0.94 -10.96
N ARG A 234 11.17 0.02 -11.41
CA ARG A 234 11.38 0.40 -12.81
C ARG A 234 12.88 0.52 -13.10
N PRO A 235 13.58 -0.60 -13.35
CA PRO A 235 15.03 -0.60 -13.57
C PRO A 235 15.50 0.16 -14.83
N ARG A 236 14.57 0.58 -15.71
CA ARG A 236 14.86 1.36 -16.92
C ARG A 236 14.17 2.73 -16.92
N ASP A 237 13.97 3.34 -15.74
CA ASP A 237 13.43 4.70 -15.62
C ASP A 237 14.53 5.75 -15.86
N PHE A 238 14.47 6.43 -17.01
CA PHE A 238 15.46 7.44 -17.40
C PHE A 238 15.66 8.53 -16.34
N LEU A 239 14.56 9.12 -15.86
CA LEU A 239 14.61 10.26 -14.95
C LEU A 239 15.25 9.88 -13.61
N SER A 240 14.96 8.69 -13.10
CA SER A 240 15.53 8.20 -11.84
C SER A 240 17.04 7.93 -11.96
N HIS A 241 17.49 7.34 -13.07
CA HIS A 241 18.94 7.23 -13.33
C HIS A 241 19.60 8.60 -13.51
N PHE A 242 18.98 9.52 -14.24
CA PHE A 242 19.50 10.87 -14.43
C PHE A 242 19.68 11.62 -13.11
N LEU A 243 18.65 11.64 -12.25
CA LEU A 243 18.70 12.29 -10.94
C LEU A 243 19.65 11.57 -9.99
N ALA A 244 19.73 10.23 -10.03
CA ALA A 244 20.67 9.47 -9.22
C ALA A 244 22.12 9.81 -9.61
N GLY A 245 22.40 9.99 -10.91
CA GLY A 245 23.70 10.47 -11.40
C GLY A 245 24.11 11.79 -10.75
N ILE A 246 23.18 12.76 -10.69
CA ILE A 246 23.39 14.07 -10.06
C ILE A 246 23.62 13.94 -8.55
N PHE A 247 22.75 13.22 -7.83
CA PHE A 247 22.85 13.13 -6.38
C PHE A 247 24.03 12.29 -5.92
N SER A 248 24.41 11.25 -6.66
CA SER A 248 25.66 10.51 -6.43
C SER A 248 26.89 11.39 -6.62
N PHE A 249 26.91 12.24 -7.66
CA PHE A 249 28.00 13.21 -7.85
C PHE A 249 28.11 14.17 -6.66
N ARG A 250 26.98 14.74 -6.21
CA ARG A 250 26.92 15.66 -5.06
C ARG A 250 27.29 14.98 -3.73
N ALA A 251 26.96 13.71 -3.57
CA ALA A 251 27.38 12.89 -2.43
C ALA A 251 28.86 12.49 -2.49
N GLY A 252 29.55 12.77 -3.59
CA GLY A 252 30.94 12.37 -3.81
C GLY A 252 31.12 10.90 -4.14
N ASP A 253 30.06 10.18 -4.52
CA ASP A 253 30.16 8.83 -5.08
C ASP A 253 30.23 8.93 -6.61
N PHE A 254 31.41 9.29 -7.11
CA PHE A 254 31.64 9.47 -8.54
C PHE A 254 31.49 8.17 -9.33
N ALA A 255 31.79 7.02 -8.72
CA ALA A 255 31.61 5.72 -9.37
C ALA A 255 30.13 5.41 -9.60
N ALA A 256 29.26 5.63 -8.59
CA ALA A 256 27.82 5.51 -8.78
C ALA A 256 27.28 6.54 -9.77
N SER A 257 27.77 7.78 -9.70
CA SER A 257 27.38 8.85 -10.62
C SER A 257 27.61 8.45 -12.08
N VAL A 258 28.80 7.96 -12.42
CA VAL A 258 29.13 7.47 -13.77
C VAL A 258 28.18 6.36 -14.20
N ARG A 259 27.99 5.30 -13.38
CA ARG A 259 27.10 4.18 -13.72
C ARG A 259 25.67 4.63 -14.02
N HIS A 260 25.14 5.55 -13.20
CA HIS A 260 23.79 6.06 -13.39
C HIS A 260 23.68 6.92 -14.66
N TYR A 261 24.66 7.78 -14.93
CA TYR A 261 24.68 8.58 -16.16
C TYR A 261 24.83 7.72 -17.42
N GLU A 262 25.70 6.71 -17.42
CA GLU A 262 25.84 5.77 -18.54
C GLU A 262 24.53 5.01 -18.80
N THR A 263 23.85 4.58 -17.73
CA THR A 263 22.54 3.92 -17.87
C THR A 263 21.49 4.88 -18.43
N ALA A 264 21.48 6.14 -17.96
CA ALA A 264 20.56 7.16 -18.46
C ALA A 264 20.84 7.52 -19.94
N ASP A 265 22.11 7.61 -20.35
CA ASP A 265 22.50 7.84 -21.75
C ASP A 265 22.12 6.64 -22.63
N ALA A 266 22.28 5.41 -22.13
CA ALA A 266 21.82 4.22 -22.86
C ALA A 266 20.30 4.17 -23.08
N ILE A 267 19.51 4.79 -22.18
CA ILE A 267 18.05 4.90 -22.33
C ILE A 267 17.67 6.06 -23.26
N SER A 268 18.31 7.21 -23.12
CA SER A 268 18.05 8.41 -23.93
C SER A 268 19.37 9.02 -24.42
N PRO A 269 19.92 8.49 -25.53
CA PRO A 269 21.23 8.88 -26.01
C PRO A 269 21.31 10.35 -26.35
N GLY A 270 22.36 10.99 -25.84
CA GLY A 270 22.70 12.35 -26.20
C GLY A 270 21.89 13.44 -25.49
N HIS A 271 21.29 13.12 -24.34
CA HIS A 271 20.69 14.10 -23.46
C HIS A 271 21.70 15.23 -23.11
N PRO A 272 21.36 16.53 -23.30
CA PRO A 272 22.32 17.63 -23.20
C PRO A 272 23.07 17.68 -21.86
N THR A 273 22.36 17.50 -20.75
CA THR A 273 22.94 17.53 -19.41
C THR A 273 23.82 16.31 -19.12
N ILE A 274 23.52 15.15 -19.73
CA ILE A 274 24.37 13.97 -19.52
C ILE A 274 25.68 14.15 -20.30
N LYS A 275 25.61 14.71 -21.51
CA LYS A 275 26.80 15.06 -22.30
C LYS A 275 27.73 16.04 -21.57
N SER A 276 27.19 16.95 -20.76
CA SER A 276 28.01 17.81 -19.92
C SER A 276 28.52 17.11 -18.67
N ASP A 277 27.65 16.42 -17.93
CA ASP A 277 27.94 16.02 -16.55
C ASP A 277 28.72 14.71 -16.46
N LEU A 278 28.51 13.76 -17.39
CA LEU A 278 29.21 12.48 -17.40
C LEU A 278 30.74 12.64 -17.53
N PRO A 279 31.28 13.47 -18.46
CA PRO A 279 32.71 13.76 -18.50
C PRO A 279 33.27 14.33 -17.21
N LEU A 280 32.51 15.19 -16.50
CA LEU A 280 32.93 15.73 -15.21
C LEU A 280 32.99 14.63 -14.15
N ALA A 281 32.00 13.74 -14.10
CA ALA A 281 31.99 12.59 -13.20
C ALA A 281 33.17 11.64 -13.45
N LEU A 282 33.48 11.35 -14.72
CA LEU A 282 34.62 10.53 -15.12
C LEU A 282 35.96 11.16 -14.70
N ALA A 283 36.14 12.47 -14.91
CA ALA A 283 37.36 13.17 -14.50
C ALA A 283 37.54 13.17 -12.98
N LYS A 284 36.46 13.33 -12.21
CA LYS A 284 36.49 13.26 -10.74
C LYS A 284 36.77 11.85 -10.22
N LEU A 285 36.29 10.82 -10.92
CA LEU A 285 36.58 9.43 -10.59
C LEU A 285 38.05 9.11 -10.84
N ALA A 286 38.59 9.45 -12.01
CA ALA A 286 39.99 9.21 -12.36
C ALA A 286 40.96 9.92 -11.40
N GLY A 287 40.65 11.16 -11.02
CA GLY A 287 41.47 11.92 -10.06
C GLY A 287 41.41 11.44 -8.61
N ARG A 288 40.60 10.41 -8.28
CA ARG A 288 40.61 9.74 -6.97
C ARG A 288 41.52 8.52 -6.92
N ASP A 289 41.85 7.92 -8.05
CA ASP A 289 42.74 6.75 -8.10
C ASP A 289 44.22 7.15 -7.96
N ASP A 290 44.54 8.45 -8.08
CA ASP A 290 45.88 9.02 -8.01
C ASP A 290 46.25 9.59 -6.61
N ALA A 291 45.41 9.41 -5.57
CA ALA A 291 45.60 9.92 -4.21
C ALA A 291 45.59 8.80 -3.15
#